data_AF-A0A833UDP6-F1
#
_entry.id   AF-A0A833UDP6-F1
#
_cell.length_a   1.000
_cell.length_b   1.000
_cell.length_c   1.000
_cell.angle_alpha   90.00
_cell.angle_beta   90.00
_cell.angle_gamma   90.00
#
_symmetry.space_group_name_H-M   'P 1'
#
loop_
_entity.id
_entity.type
_entity.pdbx_description
1 polymer ?
#
loop_
_entity_poly.entity_id
_entity_poly.type
_entity_poly.pdbx_seq_one_letter_code
_entity_poly.pdbx_strand_id
1 'polypeptide(L)' 'MTAFERRLEVIKFMMFHNEPVLRSEIMDLIHLSQTGTLAVLKELRDCGFIKYSGVSGYSSYVITDKVKEIFKF' A
#
# COMPACT_ATOMS: atom_id res chain seq x y z
N MET A 1 9.32 -10.87 -9.84
CA MET A 1 8.16 -10.62 -8.98
C MET A 1 6.87 -10.60 -9.80
N THR A 2 5.93 -11.47 -9.46
CA THR A 2 4.58 -11.54 -10.04
C THR A 2 3.70 -10.37 -9.56
N ALA A 3 2.54 -10.17 -10.19
CA ALA A 3 1.58 -9.16 -9.74
C ALA A 3 1.07 -9.42 -8.31
N PHE A 4 0.92 -10.70 -7.95
CA PHE A 4 0.50 -11.11 -6.60
C PHE A 4 1.59 -10.81 -5.56
N GLU A 5 2.83 -11.18 -5.85
CA GLU A 5 3.97 -10.92 -4.95
C GLU A 5 4.15 -9.43 -4.68
N ARG A 6 4.00 -8.56 -5.70
CA ARG A 6 4.06 -7.10 -5.54
C ARG A 6 3.02 -6.59 -4.55
N ARG A 7 1.75 -7.00 -4.72
CA ARG A 7 0.66 -6.60 -3.81
C ARG A 7 0.93 -7.03 -2.37
N LEU A 8 1.41 -8.27 -2.19
CA LEU A 8 1.75 -8.80 -0.89
C LEU A 8 2.93 -8.06 -0.25
N GLU A 9 3.93 -7.67 -1.05
CA GLU A 9 5.07 -6.90 -0.58
C GLU A 9 4.68 -5.49 -0.14
N VAL A 10 3.78 -4.81 -0.87
CA VAL A 10 3.21 -3.52 -0.44
C VAL A 10 2.49 -3.67 0.90
N ILE A 11 1.65 -4.70 1.06
CA ILE A 11 0.94 -4.95 2.33
C ILE A 11 1.95 -5.15 3.47
N LYS A 12 2.95 -6.01 3.29
CA LYS A 12 3.99 -6.27 4.30
C LYS A 12 4.73 -5.00 4.66
N PHE A 13 5.20 -4.24 3.67
CA PHE A 13 5.92 -3.00 3.87
C PHE A 13 5.12 -1.99 4.70
N MET A 14 3.84 -1.79 4.36
CA MET A 14 2.94 -0.89 5.07
C MET A 14 2.55 -1.38 6.47
N MET A 15 2.65 -2.68 6.76
CA MET A 15 2.44 -3.20 8.11
C MET A 15 3.62 -2.89 9.04
N PHE A 16 4.85 -2.87 8.53
CA PHE A 16 6.05 -2.58 9.33
C PHE A 16 6.25 -1.08 9.58
N HIS A 17 5.71 -0.22 8.71
CA HIS A 17 5.77 1.23 8.85
C HIS A 17 4.43 1.71 9.44
N ASN A 18 4.38 1.91 10.75
CA ASN A 18 3.15 2.23 11.50
C ASN A 18 2.65 3.68 11.28
N GLU A 19 2.95 4.28 10.12
CA GLU A 19 2.64 5.65 9.73
C GLU A 19 2.09 5.68 8.28
N PRO A 20 1.46 6.79 7.83
CA PRO A 20 1.03 6.92 6.44
C PRO A 20 2.22 6.80 5.47
N VAL A 21 2.23 5.72 4.69
CA VAL A 21 3.26 5.43 3.70
C VAL A 21 3.02 6.22 2.43
N LEU A 22 4.04 6.90 1.93
CA LEU A 22 3.98 7.71 0.72
C LEU A 22 3.93 6.84 -0.55
N ARG A 23 3.23 7.34 -1.57
CA ARG A 23 3.20 6.70 -2.90
C ARG A 23 4.62 6.51 -3.47
N SER A 24 5.52 7.48 -3.24
CA SER A 24 6.91 7.40 -3.71
C SER A 24 7.65 6.22 -3.07
N GLU A 25 7.49 5.99 -1.77
CA GLU A 25 8.10 4.85 -1.08
C GLU A 25 7.57 3.51 -1.63
N ILE A 26 6.28 3.46 -1.94
CA ILE A 26 5.67 2.28 -2.57
C ILE A 26 6.18 2.09 -4.01
N MET A 27 6.38 3.17 -4.77
CA MET A 27 6.95 3.12 -6.12
C MET A 27 8.38 2.58 -6.10
N ASP A 28 9.19 3.05 -5.15
CA ASP A 28 10.58 2.61 -4.97
C ASP A 28 10.65 1.14 -4.57
N LEU A 29 9.70 0.66 -3.77
CA LEU A 29 9.59 -0.74 -3.36
C LEU A 29 9.29 -1.70 -4.52
N ILE A 30 8.25 -1.40 -5.32
CA ILE A 30 7.74 -2.36 -6.33
C ILE A 30 8.32 -2.14 -7.74
N HIS A 31 9.13 -1.09 -7.91
CA HIS A 31 9.78 -0.69 -9.16
C HIS A 31 8.80 -0.57 -10.34
N LEU A 32 7.67 0.12 -10.12
CA LEU A 32 6.68 0.40 -11.17
C LEU A 32 6.61 1.89 -11.49
N SER A 33 6.16 2.18 -12.71
CA SER A 33 5.76 3.53 -13.10
C SER A 33 4.64 4.05 -12.20
N GLN A 34 4.44 5.37 -12.18
CA GLN A 34 3.34 5.99 -11.43
C GLN A 34 1.99 5.35 -11.75
N THR A 35 1.71 5.08 -13.02
CA THR A 35 0.47 4.43 -13.47
C THR A 35 0.35 2.99 -12.95
N GLY A 36 1.45 2.21 -13.01
CA GLY A 36 1.46 0.84 -12.50
C GLY A 36 1.25 0.78 -10.99
N THR A 37 1.89 1.68 -10.24
CA THR A 37 1.72 1.79 -8.80
C THR A 37 0.30 2.23 -8.42
N LEU A 38 -0.29 3.18 -9.14
CA LEU A 38 -1.68 3.57 -8.94
C LEU A 38 -2.66 2.43 -9.18
N ALA A 39 -2.41 1.56 -10.16
CA ALA A 39 -3.22 0.37 -10.40
C ALA A 39 -3.16 -0.60 -9.21
N VAL A 40 -1.95 -0.90 -8.71
CA VAL A 40 -1.76 -1.74 -7.51
C VAL A 40 -2.47 -1.16 -6.29
N LEU A 41 -2.31 0.15 -6.05
CA LEU A 41 -2.95 0.84 -4.92
C LEU A 41 -4.48 0.87 -5.05
N LYS A 42 -5.00 0.99 -6.27
CA LYS A 42 -6.43 0.90 -6.55
C LYS A 42 -6.96 -0.48 -6.18
N GLU A 43 -6.33 -1.55 -6.66
CA GLU A 43 -6.74 -2.92 -6.35
C GLU A 43 -6.73 -3.21 -4.84
N LEU A 44 -5.66 -2.81 -4.14
CA LEU A 44 -5.55 -3.00 -2.69
C LEU A 44 -6.62 -2.22 -1.92
N ARG A 45 -6.99 -1.02 -2.40
CA ARG A 45 -8.07 -0.22 -1.83
C ARG A 45 -9.45 -0.80 -2.12
N ASP A 46 -9.68 -1.31 -3.34
CA ASP A 46 -10.94 -1.95 -3.72
C ASP A 46 -11.18 -3.23 -2.89
N CYS A 47 -10.11 -3.96 -2.53
CA CYS A 47 -10.16 -5.08 -1.58
C CYS A 47 -10.35 -4.66 -0.11
N GLY A 48 -10.30 -3.36 0.18
CA GLY A 48 -10.38 -2.80 1.52
C GLY A 48 -9.16 -3.10 2.38
N PHE A 49 -7.98 -3.31 1.78
CA PHE A 49 -6.74 -3.58 2.53
C PHE A 49 -6.02 -2.30 2.94
N ILE A 50 -6.07 -1.27 2.10
CA ILE A 50 -5.46 0.04 2.37
C ILE A 50 -6.49 1.16 2.20
N LYS A 51 -6.26 2.28 2.88
CA LYS A 51 -7.03 3.52 2.71
C LYS A 51 -6.09 4.68 2.38
N TYR A 52 -6.58 5.60 1.55
CA TYR A 52 -5.87 6.85 1.29
C TYR A 52 -5.94 7.74 2.54
N SER A 53 -4.80 8.26 2.96
CA SER A 53 -4.66 9.05 4.19
C SER A 53 -4.26 10.51 3.93
N GLY A 54 -4.41 10.98 2.68
CA GLY A 54 -3.95 12.28 2.15
C GLY A 54 -3.55 13.31 3.20
N VAL A 55 -2.25 13.39 3.48
CA VAL A 55 -1.67 14.44 4.32
C VAL A 55 -1.28 15.57 3.38
N SER A 56 -1.66 16.82 3.71
CA SER A 56 -1.50 18.02 2.87
C SER A 56 -0.27 17.99 1.94
N GLY A 57 -0.51 17.93 0.62
CA GLY A 57 0.53 17.94 -0.42
C GLY A 57 1.12 16.59 -0.80
N TYR A 58 0.84 15.51 -0.05
CA TYR A 58 1.44 14.19 -0.27
C TYR A 58 0.39 13.08 -0.41
N SER A 59 0.59 12.20 -1.39
CA SER A 59 -0.26 11.01 -1.57
C SER A 59 0.21 9.89 -0.65
N SER A 60 -0.41 9.74 0.52
CA SER A 60 -0.11 8.70 1.49
C SER A 60 -1.23 7.68 1.67
N TYR A 61 -0.88 6.49 2.13
CA TYR A 61 -1.76 5.34 2.32
C TYR A 61 -1.48 4.69 3.67
N VAL A 62 -2.51 4.13 4.29
CA VAL A 62 -2.36 3.35 5.53
C VAL A 62 -3.06 2.00 5.40
N ILE A 63 -2.54 1.03 6.14
CA ILE A 63 -3.19 -0.27 6.37
C ILE A 63 -4.53 -0.07 7.07
N THR A 64 -5.53 -0.85 6.65
CA THR A 64 -6.83 -0.93 7.33
C THR A 64 -6.81 -1.96 8.46
N ASP A 65 -7.73 -1.85 9.41
CA ASP A 65 -7.83 -2.80 10.51
C ASP A 65 -8.17 -4.22 10.03
N LYS A 66 -8.86 -4.36 8.89
CA LYS A 66 -9.09 -5.65 8.21
C LYS A 66 -7.80 -6.44 8.00
N VAL A 67 -6.72 -5.77 7.61
CA VAL A 67 -5.43 -6.44 7.40
C VAL A 67 -4.78 -6.79 8.73
N LYS A 68 -4.85 -5.89 9.72
CA LYS A 68 -4.34 -6.17 11.08
C LYS A 68 -5.02 -7.40 11.70
N GLU A 69 -6.34 -7.54 11.52
CA GLU A 69 -7.10 -8.71 11.96
C GLU A 69 -6.64 -10.01 11.27
N ILE A 70 -6.43 -9.97 9.95
CA ILE A 70 -5.94 -11.14 9.18
C ILE A 70 -4.57 -11.60 9.68
N PHE A 71 -3.68 -10.66 10.01
CA PHE A 71 -2.31 -10.96 10.42
C PHE A 71 -2.07 -10.98 11.94
N LYS A 72 -3.11 -10.74 12.76
CA LYS A 72 -3.08 -10.75 14.24
C LYS A 72 -2.05 -9.79 14.87
N PHE A 73 -2.01 -8.55 14.41
CA PHE A 73 -1.20 -7.46 14.99
C PHE A 73 -2.04 -6.49 15.83
#